data_AF-A0A6G0HGD3-F1
#
_entry.id   AF-A0A6G0HGD3-F1
#
_cell.length_a   1.000
_cell.length_b   1.000
_cell.length_c   1.000
_cell.angle_alpha   90.00
_cell.angle_beta   90.00
_cell.angle_gamma   90.00
#
_symmetry.space_group_name_H-M   'P 1'
#
loop_
_entity.id
_entity.type
_entity.pdbx_description
1 polymer ?
#
loop_
_entity_poly.entity_id
_entity_poly.type
_entity_poly.pdbx_seq_one_letter_code
_entity_poly.pdbx_strand_id
1 'polypeptide(L)'
;MAETMYNFKPYPHDKEVGMAAEALVTAHPCLREHGSKNGWYGWKVALKFKMGNYRTRLARSGCVDVSVNAGKRSRTNPENDCPHSNIKRARRAEVNYLPNFPRGENETTLEEMRVQIIQETEKTERDQILIEKLMHTTFALRRQHIVQGSPQVREFLENWLALRMQSQGEDEVEITDTQLALLSVVPDLQTPVSPRPSGPFTHSCHTTCSSPLSADPQTLQSPPDPPARSPPQRLSPLTFSP
;
A
#
# COMPACT_ATOMS: atom_id res chain seq x y z
N MET A 1 -14.49 2.78 -13.89
CA MET A 1 -14.96 2.63 -12.49
C MET A 1 -13.82 2.46 -11.48
N ALA A 2 -13.08 1.34 -11.45
CA ALA A 2 -12.00 1.20 -10.44
C ALA A 2 -10.86 2.21 -10.62
N GLU A 3 -10.43 2.46 -11.86
CA GLU A 3 -9.50 3.55 -12.18
C GLU A 3 -10.05 4.94 -11.76
N THR A 4 -11.32 5.21 -12.08
CA THR A 4 -11.99 6.46 -11.69
C THR A 4 -12.01 6.67 -10.18
N MET A 5 -12.33 5.61 -9.42
CA MET A 5 -12.30 5.63 -7.96
C MET A 5 -10.88 5.81 -7.43
N TYR A 6 -9.90 5.15 -8.05
CA TYR A 6 -8.49 5.28 -7.68
C TYR A 6 -7.96 6.70 -7.88
N ASN A 7 -8.28 7.33 -9.01
CA ASN A 7 -7.88 8.70 -9.31
C ASN A 7 -8.48 9.72 -8.34
N PHE A 8 -9.64 9.40 -7.75
CA PHE A 8 -10.19 10.20 -6.65
C PHE A 8 -9.50 9.88 -5.32
N LYS A 9 -9.38 8.60 -4.96
CA LYS A 9 -8.72 8.15 -3.73
C LYS A 9 -8.21 6.71 -3.88
N PRO A 10 -6.88 6.47 -3.76
CA PRO A 10 -6.32 5.11 -3.88
C PRO A 10 -6.79 4.13 -2.81
N TYR A 11 -7.07 4.63 -1.59
CA TYR A 11 -7.53 3.86 -0.44
C TYR A 11 -8.84 4.46 0.11
N PRO A 12 -9.99 4.24 -0.58
CA PRO A 12 -11.25 4.82 -0.16
C PRO A 12 -11.78 4.11 1.10
N HIS A 13 -12.37 4.89 2.01
CA HIS A 13 -13.05 4.40 3.20
C HIS A 13 -14.36 3.69 2.81
N ASP A 14 -14.83 2.81 3.68
CA ASP A 14 -16.03 1.99 3.43
C ASP A 14 -17.30 2.83 3.15
N LYS A 15 -17.36 4.05 3.70
CA LYS A 15 -18.41 5.04 3.42
C LYS A 15 -18.33 5.59 1.99
N GLU A 16 -17.13 5.96 1.53
CA GLU A 16 -16.89 6.50 0.19
C GLU A 16 -17.21 5.46 -0.88
N VAL A 17 -16.85 4.19 -0.65
CA VAL A 17 -17.23 3.10 -1.55
C VAL A 17 -18.74 2.86 -1.56
N GLY A 18 -19.43 3.08 -0.44
CA GLY A 18 -20.89 3.06 -0.37
C GLY A 18 -21.54 4.15 -1.22
N MET A 19 -21.05 5.40 -1.12
CA MET A 19 -21.53 6.51 -1.95
C MET A 19 -21.34 6.23 -3.44
N ALA A 20 -20.19 5.66 -3.84
CA ALA A 20 -19.95 5.27 -5.23
C ALA A 20 -20.92 4.18 -5.72
N ALA A 21 -21.25 3.20 -4.86
CA ALA A 21 -22.20 2.15 -5.20
C ALA A 21 -23.64 2.67 -5.33
N GLU A 22 -24.04 3.57 -4.43
CA GLU A 22 -25.34 4.24 -4.47
C GLU A 22 -25.49 5.10 -5.72
N ALA A 23 -24.48 5.92 -6.05
CA ALA A 23 -24.46 6.71 -7.26
C ALA A 23 -24.54 5.83 -8.53
N LEU A 24 -23.84 4.69 -8.54
CA LEU A 24 -23.88 3.73 -9.65
C LEU A 24 -25.30 3.18 -9.89
N VAL A 25 -25.99 2.74 -8.83
CA VAL A 25 -27.35 2.21 -8.93
C VAL A 25 -28.36 3.31 -9.26
N THR A 26 -28.13 4.54 -8.79
CA THR A 26 -28.98 5.69 -9.10
C THR A 26 -28.89 6.06 -10.58
N ALA A 27 -27.68 6.08 -11.14
CA ALA A 27 -27.44 6.32 -12.57
C ALA A 27 -27.94 5.16 -13.45
N HIS A 28 -27.92 3.93 -12.93
CA HIS A 28 -28.34 2.73 -13.65
C HIS A 28 -29.34 1.91 -12.81
N PRO A 29 -30.63 2.28 -12.80
CA PRO A 29 -31.64 1.61 -11.99
C PRO A 29 -31.78 0.11 -12.26
N CYS A 30 -31.39 -0.36 -13.45
CA CYS A 30 -31.35 -1.78 -13.81
C CYS A 30 -30.36 -2.61 -12.99
N LEU A 31 -29.39 -1.97 -12.33
CA LEU A 31 -28.43 -2.63 -11.45
C LEU A 31 -28.98 -2.84 -10.03
N ARG A 32 -30.16 -2.31 -9.70
CA ARG A 32 -30.70 -2.37 -8.33
C ARG A 32 -30.95 -3.81 -7.87
N GLU A 33 -30.37 -4.16 -6.71
CA GLU A 33 -30.58 -5.46 -6.07
C GLU A 33 -31.98 -5.57 -5.48
N HIS A 34 -32.74 -6.56 -5.93
CA HIS A 34 -34.08 -6.84 -5.43
C HIS A 34 -33.99 -7.55 -4.07
N GLY A 35 -34.77 -7.09 -3.08
CA GLY A 35 -34.77 -7.65 -1.72
C GLY A 35 -33.72 -7.07 -0.76
N SER A 36 -32.84 -6.18 -1.23
CA SER A 36 -31.93 -5.40 -0.38
C SER A 36 -32.59 -4.09 0.04
N LYS A 37 -32.51 -3.71 1.33
CA LYS A 37 -33.06 -2.43 1.84
C LYS A 37 -32.54 -1.22 1.07
N ASN A 38 -31.26 -1.26 0.69
CA ASN A 38 -30.55 -0.16 0.06
C ASN A 38 -30.42 -0.36 -1.46
N GLY A 39 -30.51 -1.60 -1.96
CA GLY A 39 -30.43 -1.90 -3.39
C GLY A 39 -29.03 -1.79 -4.03
N TRP A 40 -28.02 -1.31 -3.29
CA TRP A 40 -26.65 -1.09 -3.77
C TRP A 40 -25.55 -1.81 -2.96
N TYR A 41 -25.91 -2.57 -1.92
CA TYR A 41 -24.92 -3.13 -0.99
C TYR A 41 -23.99 -4.16 -1.62
N GLY A 42 -24.49 -5.09 -2.44
CA GLY A 42 -23.61 -6.03 -3.16
C GLY A 42 -22.73 -5.33 -4.18
N TRP A 43 -23.19 -4.24 -4.81
CA TRP A 43 -22.33 -3.37 -5.63
C TRP A 43 -21.19 -2.75 -4.83
N LYS A 44 -21.42 -2.28 -3.60
CA LYS A 44 -20.35 -1.81 -2.72
C LYS A 44 -19.30 -2.90 -2.51
N VAL A 45 -19.71 -4.13 -2.22
CA VAL A 45 -18.78 -5.26 -2.05
C VAL A 45 -18.00 -5.54 -3.34
N ALA A 46 -18.69 -5.60 -4.49
CA ALA A 46 -18.06 -5.79 -5.79
C ALA A 46 -17.05 -4.69 -6.13
N LEU A 47 -17.36 -3.42 -5.82
CA LEU A 47 -16.46 -2.28 -6.00
C LEU A 47 -15.22 -2.39 -5.09
N LYS A 48 -15.37 -2.83 -3.82
CA LYS A 48 -14.21 -3.10 -2.94
C LYS A 48 -13.27 -4.13 -3.54
N PHE A 49 -13.80 -5.25 -4.05
CA PHE A 49 -13.00 -6.26 -4.73
C PHE A 49 -12.34 -5.75 -6.00
N LYS A 50 -13.10 -5.02 -6.83
CA LYS A 50 -12.58 -4.43 -8.08
C LYS A 50 -11.45 -3.44 -7.80
N MET A 51 -11.58 -2.62 -6.76
CA MET A 51 -10.54 -1.70 -6.29
C MET A 51 -9.31 -2.44 -5.75
N GLY A 52 -9.50 -3.48 -4.94
CA GLY A 52 -8.40 -4.31 -4.44
C GLY A 52 -7.58 -4.92 -5.58
N ASN A 53 -8.25 -5.54 -6.56
CA ASN A 53 -7.60 -6.12 -7.73
C ASN A 53 -6.89 -5.06 -8.59
N TYR A 54 -7.49 -3.88 -8.75
CA TYR A 54 -6.89 -2.77 -9.48
C TYR A 54 -5.58 -2.31 -8.82
N ARG A 55 -5.59 -2.11 -7.49
CA ARG A 55 -4.39 -1.76 -6.72
C ARG A 55 -3.31 -2.84 -6.80
N THR A 56 -3.67 -4.13 -6.69
CA THR A 56 -2.71 -5.22 -6.83
C THR A 56 -2.03 -5.20 -8.20
N ARG A 57 -2.78 -4.91 -9.27
CA ARG A 57 -2.19 -4.80 -10.62
C ARG A 57 -1.29 -3.58 -10.75
N LEU A 58 -1.68 -2.42 -10.21
CA LEU A 58 -0.84 -1.21 -10.19
C LEU A 58 0.45 -1.39 -9.38
N ALA A 59 0.38 -2.09 -8.24
CA ALA A 59 1.56 -2.40 -7.43
C ALA A 59 2.56 -3.25 -8.21
N ARG A 60 2.07 -4.24 -8.96
CA ARG A 60 2.90 -5.12 -9.82
C ARG A 60 3.52 -4.39 -11.00
N SER A 61 2.91 -3.30 -11.47
CA SER A 61 3.51 -2.44 -12.49
C SER A 61 4.51 -1.43 -11.92
N GLY A 62 4.82 -1.49 -10.62
CA GLY A 62 5.79 -0.60 -9.97
C GLY A 62 5.22 0.76 -9.54
N CYS A 63 3.90 0.93 -9.52
CA CYS A 63 3.28 2.17 -9.06
C CYS A 63 3.53 2.37 -7.55
N VAL A 64 4.32 3.39 -7.18
CA VAL A 64 4.78 3.60 -5.80
C VAL A 64 3.64 3.88 -4.81
N ASP A 65 2.54 4.50 -5.28
CA ASP A 65 1.29 4.75 -4.53
C ASP A 65 0.74 3.52 -3.81
N VAL A 66 0.96 2.35 -4.38
CA VAL A 66 0.37 1.09 -3.92
C VAL A 66 1.39 0.00 -3.67
N SER A 67 2.57 0.07 -4.30
CA SER A 67 3.62 -0.94 -4.15
C SER A 67 4.27 -0.92 -2.78
N VAL A 68 4.38 0.25 -2.12
CA VAL A 68 4.88 0.36 -0.74
C VAL A 68 4.02 -0.38 0.28
N ASN A 69 2.77 -0.66 -0.07
CA ASN A 69 1.82 -1.43 0.74
C ASN A 69 1.64 -2.87 0.24
N ALA A 70 2.41 -3.30 -0.77
CA ALA A 70 2.36 -4.65 -1.25
C ALA A 70 2.94 -5.55 -0.15
N GLY A 71 2.07 -6.31 0.52
CA GLY A 71 2.45 -7.15 1.66
C GLY A 71 3.49 -8.22 1.31
N LYS A 72 3.79 -9.10 2.26
CA LYS A 72 4.79 -10.17 2.12
C LYS A 72 4.58 -11.03 0.87
N ARG A 73 5.67 -11.66 0.42
CA ARG A 73 5.69 -12.62 -0.69
C ARG A 73 4.49 -13.56 -0.63
N SER A 74 3.78 -13.66 -1.74
CA SER A 74 2.63 -14.56 -1.88
C SER A 74 2.63 -15.19 -3.28
N ARG A 75 1.76 -16.18 -3.51
CA ARG A 75 1.57 -16.76 -4.85
C ARG A 75 1.21 -15.69 -5.90
N THR A 76 0.58 -14.60 -5.46
CA THR A 76 0.17 -13.49 -6.33
C THR A 76 1.24 -12.40 -6.43
N ASN A 77 2.20 -12.31 -5.50
CA ASN A 77 3.33 -11.36 -5.53
C ASN A 77 4.63 -12.10 -5.14
N PRO A 78 5.23 -12.89 -6.06
CA PRO A 78 6.44 -13.67 -5.79
C PRO A 78 7.70 -12.81 -5.58
N GLU A 79 7.74 -11.61 -6.16
CA GLU A 79 8.85 -10.66 -6.11
C GLU A 79 9.03 -9.97 -4.75
N ASN A 80 7.98 -9.94 -3.92
CA ASN A 80 8.02 -9.24 -2.64
C ASN A 80 8.93 -9.92 -1.60
N ASP A 81 9.19 -9.19 -0.52
CA ASP A 81 9.98 -9.63 0.62
C ASP A 81 9.47 -10.91 1.26
N CYS A 82 10.41 -11.76 1.68
CA CYS A 82 10.11 -13.04 2.34
C CYS A 82 9.24 -12.83 3.59
N PRO A 83 8.32 -13.75 3.92
CA PRO A 83 7.45 -13.57 5.08
C PRO A 83 8.17 -13.45 6.43
N HIS A 84 9.43 -13.86 6.48
CA HIS A 84 10.29 -13.81 7.67
C HIS A 84 11.22 -12.59 7.72
N SER A 85 11.35 -11.78 6.66
CA SER A 85 12.02 -10.49 6.78
C SER A 85 11.11 -9.54 7.57
N ASN A 86 11.69 -8.86 8.57
CA ASN A 86 11.05 -7.85 9.41
C ASN A 86 9.77 -8.35 10.12
N ILE A 87 9.96 -9.14 11.18
CA ILE A 87 8.91 -9.59 12.12
C ILE A 87 8.53 -8.45 13.10
N LYS A 88 8.35 -7.23 12.61
CA LYS A 88 7.44 -6.29 13.25
C LYS A 88 6.24 -6.24 12.34
N ARG A 89 5.14 -6.88 12.76
CA ARG A 89 3.85 -6.66 12.10
C ARG A 89 3.63 -5.15 12.12
N ALA A 90 3.61 -4.51 10.96
CA ALA A 90 3.09 -3.15 10.86
C ALA A 90 1.73 -3.16 11.56
N ARG A 91 1.51 -2.21 12.47
CA ARG A 91 0.18 -2.01 13.05
C ARG A 91 -0.77 -1.89 11.86
N ARG A 92 -1.89 -2.61 11.89
CA ARG A 92 -2.91 -2.69 10.83
C ARG A 92 -3.44 -1.33 10.32
N ALA A 93 -3.01 -0.21 10.92
CA ALA A 93 -3.45 1.15 10.64
C ALA A 93 -2.44 2.00 9.85
N GLU A 94 -1.18 1.56 9.67
CA GLU A 94 -0.18 2.34 8.91
C GLU A 94 -0.28 2.01 7.42
N VAL A 95 -1.22 2.65 6.73
CA VAL A 95 -1.21 2.66 5.26
C VAL A 95 -0.15 3.67 4.83
N ASN A 96 0.95 3.19 4.25
CA ASN A 96 1.99 4.07 3.74
C ASN A 96 1.49 4.70 2.45
N TYR A 97 0.96 5.92 2.55
CA TYR A 97 0.58 6.68 1.36
C TYR A 97 1.81 7.36 0.76
N LEU A 98 2.17 6.98 -0.47
CA LEU A 98 3.31 7.54 -1.21
C LEU A 98 2.90 7.90 -2.65
N PRO A 99 2.40 9.11 -2.91
CA PRO A 99 1.92 9.48 -4.25
C PRO A 99 3.08 9.56 -5.26
N ASN A 100 2.77 9.30 -6.53
CA ASN A 100 3.64 9.47 -7.67
C ASN A 100 3.99 10.95 -7.84
N PHE A 101 5.14 11.20 -8.47
CA PHE A 101 5.49 12.57 -8.84
C PHE A 101 4.48 13.15 -9.84
N PRO A 102 4.22 14.47 -9.75
CA PRO A 102 3.38 15.16 -10.71
C PRO A 102 3.90 14.97 -12.14
N ARG A 103 2.97 15.00 -13.10
CA ARG A 103 3.26 14.68 -14.50
C ARG A 103 4.31 15.66 -15.06
N GLY A 104 5.44 15.11 -15.51
CA GLY A 104 6.53 15.89 -16.10
C GLY A 104 7.64 16.24 -15.11
N GLU A 105 7.43 15.98 -13.81
CA GLU A 105 8.44 16.17 -12.77
C GLU A 105 9.17 14.86 -12.47
N ASN A 106 10.41 14.98 -12.02
CA ASN A 106 11.24 13.88 -11.56
C ASN A 106 11.86 14.24 -10.20
N GLU A 107 12.59 13.31 -9.58
CA GLU A 107 13.19 13.53 -8.27
C GLU A 107 14.11 14.76 -8.25
N THR A 108 14.88 14.97 -9.32
CA THR A 108 15.80 16.10 -9.46
C THR A 108 15.07 17.45 -9.53
N THR A 109 13.98 17.56 -10.30
CA THR A 109 13.24 18.83 -10.40
C THR A 109 12.52 19.16 -9.10
N LEU A 110 11.99 18.15 -8.42
CA LEU A 110 11.37 18.34 -7.10
C LEU A 110 12.40 18.73 -6.03
N GLU A 111 13.63 18.21 -6.12
CA GLU A 111 14.72 18.59 -5.21
C GLU A 111 15.17 20.03 -5.45
N GLU A 112 15.21 20.50 -6.71
CA GLU A 112 15.43 21.92 -7.02
C GLU A 112 14.33 22.81 -6.41
N MET A 113 13.06 22.40 -6.51
CA MET A 113 11.95 23.10 -5.87
C MET A 113 12.06 23.09 -4.33
N ARG A 114 12.53 22.01 -3.72
CA ARG A 114 12.83 21.95 -2.28
C ARG A 114 13.88 23.00 -1.90
N VAL A 115 14.97 23.11 -2.66
CA VAL A 115 16.00 24.12 -2.41
C VAL A 115 15.41 25.54 -2.54
N GLN A 116 14.52 25.78 -3.51
CA GLN A 116 13.81 27.06 -3.64
C GLN A 116 12.93 27.37 -2.42
N ILE A 117 12.26 26.38 -1.83
CA ILE A 117 11.48 26.56 -0.59
C ILE A 117 12.39 27.04 0.54
N ILE A 118 13.57 26.45 0.71
CA ILE A 118 14.52 26.84 1.76
C ILE A 118 14.98 28.28 1.54
N GLN A 119 15.38 28.62 0.32
CA GLN A 119 15.81 29.97 -0.03
C GLN A 119 14.71 31.02 0.21
N GLU A 120 13.47 30.72 -0.16
CA GLU A 120 12.34 31.62 0.05
C GLU A 120 11.99 31.77 1.54
N THR A 121 12.15 30.70 2.31
CA THR A 121 11.92 30.69 3.78
C THR A 121 12.96 31.51 4.54
N GLU A 122 14.18 31.63 4.02
CA GLU A 122 15.26 32.40 4.63
C GLU A 122 15.16 33.90 4.37
N LYS A 123 14.38 34.33 3.37
CA LYS A 123 14.22 35.76 3.05
C LYS A 123 13.52 36.52 4.18
N THR A 124 13.87 37.80 4.32
CA THR A 124 13.22 38.72 5.26
C THR A 124 11.78 39.00 4.82
N GLU A 125 11.57 39.30 3.54
CA GLU A 125 10.26 39.39 2.89
C GLU A 125 10.03 38.09 2.10
N ARG A 126 9.04 37.31 2.53
CA ARG A 126 8.78 35.98 1.99
C ARG A 126 7.56 36.01 1.08
N ASP A 127 7.66 35.37 -0.07
CA ASP A 127 6.50 35.09 -0.92
C ASP A 127 5.76 33.85 -0.41
N GLN A 128 4.74 34.10 0.43
CA GLN A 128 3.93 33.04 1.03
C GLN A 128 3.18 32.22 -0.03
N ILE A 129 2.75 32.84 -1.14
CA ILE A 129 2.00 32.18 -2.21
C ILE A 129 2.93 31.22 -2.97
N LEU A 130 4.16 31.65 -3.23
CA LEU A 130 5.18 30.81 -3.84
C LEU A 130 5.53 29.62 -2.95
N ILE A 131 5.76 29.84 -1.65
CA ILE A 131 6.05 28.76 -0.69
C ILE A 131 4.93 27.73 -0.67
N GLU A 132 3.67 28.17 -0.58
CA GLU A 132 2.51 27.27 -0.58
C GLU A 132 2.45 26.43 -1.86
N LYS A 133 2.63 27.06 -3.02
CA LYS A 133 2.63 26.37 -4.32
C LYS A 133 3.77 25.34 -4.43
N LEU A 134 4.98 25.70 -4.01
CA LEU A 134 6.13 24.80 -4.04
C LEU A 134 5.94 23.65 -3.05
N MET A 135 5.42 23.92 -1.85
CA MET A 135 5.11 22.90 -0.84
C MET A 135 4.10 21.89 -1.37
N HIS A 136 3.02 22.35 -2.01
CA HIS A 136 2.03 21.48 -2.63
C HIS A 136 2.65 20.59 -3.72
N THR A 137 3.47 21.18 -4.60
CA THR A 137 4.10 20.45 -5.72
C THR A 137 5.11 19.41 -5.25
N THR A 138 5.85 19.71 -4.17
CA THR A 138 6.88 18.83 -3.58
C THR A 138 6.34 17.81 -2.57
N PHE A 139 5.02 17.73 -2.37
CA PHE A 139 4.39 16.80 -1.43
C PHE A 139 4.83 15.34 -1.64
N ALA A 140 4.92 14.90 -2.90
CA ALA A 140 5.34 13.54 -3.23
C ALA A 140 6.79 13.26 -2.78
N LEU A 141 7.71 14.20 -3.01
CA LEU A 141 9.10 14.10 -2.55
C LEU A 141 9.20 14.10 -1.01
N ARG A 142 8.44 14.98 -0.33
CA ARG A 142 8.30 14.98 1.14
C ARG A 142 7.90 13.61 1.67
N ARG A 143 6.86 13.00 1.08
CA ARG A 143 6.37 11.67 1.47
C ARG A 143 7.37 10.57 1.17
N GLN A 144 8.10 10.65 0.05
CA GLN A 144 9.13 9.69 -0.29
C GLN A 144 10.22 9.66 0.77
N HIS A 145 10.70 10.83 1.20
CA HIS A 145 11.70 10.93 2.26
C HIS A 145 11.23 10.27 3.56
N ILE A 146 9.98 10.50 3.98
CA ILE A 146 9.39 9.88 5.19
C ILE A 146 9.28 8.35 5.04
N VAL A 147 8.67 7.88 3.94
CA VAL A 147 8.30 6.46 3.77
C VAL A 147 9.50 5.59 3.44
N GLN A 148 10.48 6.09 2.69
CA GLN A 148 11.64 5.32 2.24
C GLN A 148 12.89 5.57 3.10
N GLY A 149 13.10 6.80 3.58
CA GLY A 149 14.31 7.19 4.32
C GLY A 149 14.20 7.05 5.84
N SER A 150 12.99 7.03 6.40
CA SER A 150 12.76 7.05 7.86
C SER A 150 13.66 8.07 8.60
N PRO A 151 13.67 9.35 8.19
CA PRO A 151 14.60 10.35 8.72
C PRO A 151 14.30 10.70 10.17
N GLN A 152 15.31 11.23 10.87
CA GLN A 152 15.08 11.83 12.17
C GLN A 152 14.19 13.07 12.04
N VAL A 153 13.27 13.28 12.99
CA VAL A 153 12.32 14.42 12.95
C VAL A 153 13.05 15.76 12.83
N ARG A 154 14.20 15.91 13.48
CA ARG A 154 15.01 17.14 13.41
C ARG A 154 15.50 17.40 11.98
N GLU A 155 16.19 16.43 11.39
CA GLU A 155 16.72 16.49 10.03
C GLU A 155 15.60 16.71 9.00
N PHE A 156 14.47 16.03 9.17
CA PHE A 156 13.30 16.21 8.30
C PHE A 156 12.78 17.65 8.33
N LEU A 157 12.64 18.24 9.52
CA LEU A 157 12.17 19.63 9.67
C LEU A 157 13.19 20.65 9.16
N GLU A 158 14.49 20.37 9.26
CA GLU A 158 15.55 21.20 8.67
C GLU A 158 15.49 21.18 7.14
N ASN A 159 15.14 20.04 6.54
CA ASN A 159 14.97 19.92 5.10
C ASN A 159 13.67 20.56 4.57
N TRP A 160 12.69 20.80 5.44
CA TRP A 160 11.35 21.31 5.12
C TRP A 160 10.92 22.42 6.08
N LEU A 161 11.74 23.48 6.22
CA LEU A 161 11.54 24.57 7.17
C LEU A 161 10.16 25.24 7.06
N ALA A 162 9.59 25.32 5.85
CA ALA A 162 8.26 25.87 5.60
C ALA A 162 7.14 25.15 6.38
N LEU A 163 7.33 23.87 6.75
CA LEU A 163 6.39 23.14 7.62
C LEU A 163 6.27 23.75 9.01
N ARG A 164 7.33 24.41 9.52
CA ARG A 164 7.27 25.13 10.81
C ARG A 164 6.49 26.43 10.71
N MET A 165 6.28 26.93 9.49
CA MET A 165 5.61 28.20 9.22
C MET A 165 4.13 28.02 8.90
N GLN A 166 3.77 26.93 8.22
CA GLN A 166 2.39 26.59 7.89
C GLN A 166 1.72 25.93 9.09
N SER A 167 0.98 26.69 9.90
CA SER A 167 0.15 26.12 10.96
C SER A 167 -1.23 25.61 10.49
N GLN A 168 -1.56 25.64 9.20
CA GLN A 168 -2.94 25.40 8.75
C GLN A 168 -3.02 24.67 7.42
N GLY A 169 -3.38 23.40 7.49
CA GLY A 169 -3.73 22.53 6.38
C GLY A 169 -4.14 21.19 6.97
N GLU A 170 -5.38 21.11 7.47
CA GLU A 170 -5.88 20.02 8.32
C GLU A 170 -5.67 18.62 7.70
N ASP A 171 -5.60 18.52 6.36
CA ASP A 171 -5.41 17.25 5.65
C ASP A 171 -3.94 16.80 5.49
N GLU A 172 -2.97 17.72 5.40
CA GLU A 172 -1.53 17.37 5.31
C GLU A 172 -0.97 17.02 6.70
N VAL A 173 -1.40 17.76 7.73
CA VAL A 173 -0.95 17.56 9.11
C VAL A 173 -1.36 16.18 9.61
N GLU A 174 -2.59 15.71 9.36
CA GLU A 174 -3.03 14.41 9.90
C GLU A 174 -2.19 13.23 9.40
N ILE A 175 -1.69 13.27 8.16
CA ILE A 175 -0.89 12.19 7.55
C ILE A 175 0.60 12.29 7.93
N THR A 176 1.16 13.50 8.01
CA THR A 176 2.56 13.67 8.45
C THR A 176 2.70 13.55 9.96
N ASP A 177 1.75 14.06 10.73
CA ASP A 177 1.81 14.10 12.20
C ASP A 177 1.58 12.72 12.80
N THR A 178 0.70 11.89 12.25
CA THR A 178 0.56 10.49 12.70
C THR A 178 1.80 9.63 12.43
N GLN A 179 2.49 9.85 11.31
CA GLN A 179 3.70 9.10 10.93
C GLN A 179 4.97 9.66 11.59
N LEU A 180 5.09 10.97 11.75
CA LEU A 180 6.15 11.62 12.55
C LEU A 180 5.98 11.30 14.04
N ALA A 181 4.74 11.23 14.55
CA ALA A 181 4.46 10.76 15.90
C ALA A 181 4.77 9.26 16.09
N LEU A 182 4.75 8.44 15.03
CA LEU A 182 5.24 7.05 15.10
C LEU A 182 6.78 6.99 15.15
N LEU A 183 7.46 7.87 14.42
CA LEU A 183 8.93 7.97 14.45
C LEU A 183 9.45 8.49 15.81
N SER A 184 8.67 9.26 16.56
CA SER A 184 9.04 9.73 17.90
C SER A 184 8.84 8.70 19.02
N VAL A 185 8.21 7.55 18.75
CA VAL A 185 7.91 6.49 19.75
C VAL A 185 8.96 5.37 19.76
N VAL A 186 10.10 5.53 19.08
CA VAL A 186 11.27 4.66 19.28
C VAL A 186 12.15 5.27 20.38
N PRO A 187 12.11 4.81 21.64
CA PRO A 187 13.14 5.17 22.57
C PRO A 187 14.46 4.59 22.08
N ASP A 188 15.38 5.50 21.83
CA ASP A 188 16.79 5.30 21.54
C ASP A 188 17.39 4.31 22.55
N LEU A 189 17.68 3.09 22.11
CA LEU A 189 18.41 2.09 22.88
C LEU A 189 19.86 2.05 22.39
N GLN A 190 20.51 3.22 22.41
CA GLN A 190 21.96 3.30 22.47
C GLN A 190 22.38 3.67 23.89
N THR A 191 22.44 2.64 24.74
CA THR A 191 23.41 2.64 25.85
C THR A 191 24.45 1.56 25.56
N PRO A 192 25.76 1.87 25.62
CA PRO A 192 26.80 0.87 25.47
C PRO A 192 26.82 0.01 26.72
N VAL A 193 26.37 -1.25 26.60
CA VAL A 193 26.48 -2.23 27.68
C VAL A 193 27.94 -2.67 27.77
N SER A 194 28.64 -2.18 28.79
CA SER A 194 29.94 -2.70 29.23
C SER A 194 29.88 -4.23 29.45
N PRO A 195 30.90 -5.00 29.04
CA PRO A 195 30.89 -6.44 29.27
C PRO A 195 31.28 -6.73 30.72
N ARG A 196 30.46 -7.53 31.41
CA ARG A 196 30.83 -8.18 32.68
C ARG A 196 30.41 -9.65 32.66
N PRO A 197 31.04 -10.51 33.49
CA PRO A 197 31.81 -11.64 33.00
C PRO A 197 31.02 -12.93 33.05
N SER A 198 31.45 -13.86 32.20
CA SER A 198 31.05 -15.25 32.12
C SER A 198 31.18 -15.99 33.47
N GLY A 199 30.05 -16.52 33.94
CA GLY A 199 29.95 -17.56 34.95
C GLY A 199 29.05 -18.70 34.45
N PRO A 200 29.33 -19.97 34.77
CA PRO A 200 28.81 -21.11 34.01
C PRO A 200 27.50 -21.60 34.60
N PHE A 201 26.48 -21.79 33.75
CA PHE A 201 25.38 -22.69 34.09
C PHE A 201 25.04 -23.58 32.91
N THR A 202 25.41 -24.84 33.13
CA THR A 202 25.01 -26.06 32.43
C THR A 202 23.50 -26.27 32.50
N HIS A 203 22.84 -26.57 31.38
CA HIS A 203 22.28 -27.90 31.11
C HIS A 203 21.45 -27.95 29.81
N SER A 204 21.81 -28.94 28.99
CA SER A 204 20.94 -29.76 28.15
C SER A 204 20.27 -29.15 26.92
N CYS A 205 21.02 -29.15 25.81
CA CYS A 205 20.48 -29.10 24.46
C CYS A 205 20.28 -30.53 23.94
N HIS A 206 19.04 -31.00 23.81
CA HIS A 206 18.72 -32.11 22.90
C HIS A 206 17.42 -31.79 22.16
N THR A 207 17.55 -31.23 20.96
CA THR A 207 16.60 -31.51 19.87
C THR A 207 17.43 -31.60 18.61
N THR A 208 17.71 -32.85 18.22
CA THR A 208 18.48 -33.26 17.06
C THR A 208 17.89 -32.70 15.77
N CYS A 209 18.73 -31.95 15.06
CA CYS A 209 18.60 -31.67 13.64
C CYS A 209 18.96 -32.95 12.87
N SER A 210 18.02 -33.47 12.09
CA SER A 210 18.31 -34.50 11.09
C SER A 210 17.99 -33.93 9.71
N SER A 211 19.03 -33.65 8.93
CA SER A 211 18.96 -33.52 7.47
C SER A 211 19.45 -34.84 6.83
N PRO A 212 19.32 -35.06 5.51
CA PRO A 212 18.57 -36.16 4.93
C PRO A 212 19.45 -37.36 4.55
N LEU A 213 18.89 -38.57 4.59
CA LEU A 213 19.52 -39.74 3.97
C LEU A 213 19.04 -39.91 2.52
N SER A 214 20.00 -40.07 1.62
CA SER A 214 19.79 -40.51 0.24
C SER A 214 19.16 -41.91 0.18
N ALA A 215 18.22 -42.11 -0.75
CA ALA A 215 17.91 -43.41 -1.32
C ALA A 215 17.39 -43.26 -2.76
N ASP A 216 17.85 -44.18 -3.60
CA ASP A 216 17.85 -44.25 -5.07
C ASP A 216 16.48 -44.37 -5.78
N PRO A 217 16.44 -44.22 -7.12
CA PRO A 217 15.24 -43.94 -7.90
C PRO A 217 14.58 -45.22 -8.41
N GLN A 218 13.25 -45.40 -8.23
CA GLN A 218 12.43 -46.21 -9.13
C GLN A 218 10.95 -45.80 -9.17
N THR A 219 10.44 -45.82 -10.41
CA THR A 219 9.03 -45.86 -10.83
C THR A 219 8.22 -44.56 -10.77
N LEU A 220 8.37 -43.79 -11.85
CA LEU A 220 7.42 -42.80 -12.32
C LEU A 220 6.07 -43.49 -12.61
N GLN A 221 5.03 -43.18 -11.84
CA GLN A 221 3.66 -43.54 -12.22
C GLN A 221 2.83 -42.26 -12.23
N SER A 222 2.56 -41.78 -13.45
CA SER A 222 1.72 -40.61 -13.71
C SER A 222 0.33 -40.84 -13.11
N PRO A 223 -0.31 -39.78 -12.56
CA PRO A 223 -1.70 -39.88 -12.13
C PRO A 223 -2.61 -40.18 -13.33
N PRO A 224 -3.69 -40.98 -13.16
CA PRO A 224 -4.61 -41.29 -14.25
C PRO A 224 -5.39 -40.05 -14.69
N ASP A 225 -5.58 -39.94 -16.01
CA ASP A 225 -6.34 -38.86 -16.63
C ASP A 225 -7.81 -38.80 -16.15
N PRO A 226 -8.39 -37.61 -16.02
CA PRO A 226 -9.81 -37.46 -15.69
C PRO A 226 -10.70 -37.96 -16.84
N PRO A 227 -11.88 -38.55 -16.55
CA PRO A 227 -12.76 -39.08 -17.58
C PRO A 227 -13.29 -37.99 -18.51
N ALA A 228 -13.34 -38.32 -19.81
CA ALA A 228 -13.78 -37.44 -20.87
C ALA A 228 -15.20 -36.90 -20.62
N ARG A 229 -15.38 -35.58 -20.77
CA ARG A 229 -16.70 -34.93 -20.77
C ARG A 229 -17.52 -35.45 -21.95
N SER A 230 -18.72 -35.96 -21.65
CA SER A 230 -19.73 -36.28 -22.66
C SER A 230 -20.07 -35.04 -23.51
N PRO A 231 -20.24 -35.18 -24.84
CA PRO A 231 -20.60 -34.06 -25.70
C PRO A 231 -22.02 -33.56 -25.40
N PRO A 232 -22.30 -32.26 -25.61
CA PRO A 232 -23.61 -31.69 -25.36
C PRO A 232 -24.64 -32.31 -26.30
N GLN A 233 -25.78 -32.75 -25.74
CA GLN A 233 -26.90 -33.23 -26.54
C GLN A 233 -27.48 -32.07 -27.35
N ARG A 234 -27.55 -32.27 -28.67
CA ARG A 234 -28.17 -31.34 -29.61
C ARG A 234 -29.68 -31.39 -29.41
N LEU A 235 -30.26 -30.32 -28.88
CA LEU A 235 -31.72 -30.15 -28.82
C LEU A 235 -32.27 -30.05 -30.26
N SER A 236 -33.23 -30.92 -30.58
CA SER A 236 -33.97 -30.90 -31.85
C SER A 236 -34.84 -29.63 -31.95
N PRO A 237 -34.99 -29.02 -33.14
CA PRO A 237 -35.85 -27.85 -33.32
C PRO A 237 -37.33 -28.24 -33.21
N LEU A 238 -38.08 -27.46 -32.42
CA LEU A 238 -39.54 -27.53 -32.35
C LEU A 238 -40.13 -27.06 -33.69
N THR A 239 -40.84 -27.96 -34.37
CA THR A 239 -41.66 -27.63 -35.53
C THR A 239 -42.94 -26.92 -35.06
N PHE A 240 -43.12 -25.67 -35.47
CA PHE A 240 -44.43 -25.02 -35.45
C PHE A 240 -45.13 -25.33 -36.78
N SER A 241 -46.30 -25.97 -36.72
CA SER A 241 -47.22 -26.13 -37.84
C SER A 241 -48.17 -24.93 -37.95
N PRO A 242 -48.69 -24.64 -39.15
CA PRO A 242 -49.32 -23.36 -39.52
C PRO A 242 -50.69 -23.12 -38.88
#